data_AF-V9FZC0-F1
#
_entry.id   AF-V9FZC0-F1
#
_cell.length_a   1.000
_cell.length_b   1.000
_cell.length_c   1.000
_cell.angle_alpha   90.00
_cell.angle_beta   90.00
_cell.angle_gamma   90.00
#
_symmetry.space_group_name_H-M   'P 1'
#
loop_
_entity.id
_entity.type
_entity.pdbx_description
1 polymer ?
#
loop_
_entity_poly.entity_id
_entity_poly.type
_entity_poly.pdbx_seq_one_letter_code
_entity_poly.pdbx_strand_id
1 'polypeptide(L)'
;MKNRRLLKLGMECAMKVYTKSTPNTSSIPLTRGTSTRLYSTEAHEVSKSITLQPEVVPLSASLCGSLDLKLGRLDEALYFFDEAMKSMKGVRPISLSCAIGVAVQDEMGTCFICRMQLESAEQMYNNSIREYEKCQGRHALPPPNKRKAEALDRLNAAIVAVFYRYAMLMDGLDESTR
;
A
#
# COMPACT_ATOMS: atom_id res chain seq x y z
N MET A 1 21.02 -14.55 16.99
CA MET A 1 20.75 -13.61 18.11
C MET A 1 20.30 -12.20 17.68
N LYS A 2 20.80 -11.59 16.59
CA LYS A 2 20.36 -10.24 16.13
C LYS A 2 18.87 -10.11 15.79
N ASN A 3 18.26 -11.13 15.16
CA ASN A 3 16.84 -11.10 14.75
C ASN A 3 15.83 -11.05 15.92
N ARG A 4 16.16 -11.66 17.07
CA ARG A 4 15.28 -11.63 18.25
C ARG A 4 15.18 -10.22 18.87
N ARG A 5 16.24 -9.41 18.73
CA ARG A 5 16.28 -8.04 19.26
C ARG A 5 15.48 -7.08 18.37
N LEU A 6 15.56 -7.24 17.05
CA LEU A 6 14.75 -6.50 16.07
C LEU A 6 13.26 -6.87 16.17
N LEU A 7 12.94 -8.16 16.32
CA LEU A 7 11.57 -8.62 16.55
C LEU A 7 11.01 -8.05 17.86
N LYS A 8 11.82 -8.04 18.93
CA LYS A 8 11.44 -7.47 20.23
C LYS A 8 11.23 -5.95 20.15
N LEU A 9 12.10 -5.21 19.46
CA LEU A 9 11.90 -3.77 19.22
C LEU A 9 10.66 -3.50 18.36
N GLY A 10 10.44 -4.27 17.30
CA GLY A 10 9.25 -4.15 16.46
C GLY A 10 7.96 -4.45 17.23
N MET A 11 7.97 -5.48 18.07
CA MET A 11 6.86 -5.81 18.98
C MET A 11 6.66 -4.76 20.08
N GLU A 12 7.73 -4.21 20.66
CA GLU A 12 7.65 -3.13 21.66
C GLU A 12 7.11 -1.82 21.07
N CYS A 13 7.49 -1.48 19.84
CA CYS A 13 6.88 -0.36 19.10
C CYS A 13 5.41 -0.61 18.79
N ALA A 14 5.05 -1.81 18.29
CA ALA A 14 3.66 -2.17 18.01
C ALA A 14 2.79 -2.20 19.27
N MET A 15 3.31 -2.70 20.39
CA MET A 15 2.62 -2.76 21.68
C MET A 15 2.42 -1.38 22.30
N LYS A 16 3.38 -0.45 22.19
CA LYS A 16 3.21 0.95 22.65
C LYS A 16 2.13 1.70 21.87
N VAL A 17 1.95 1.37 20.59
CA VAL A 17 0.83 1.87 19.78
C VAL A 17 -0.49 1.26 20.25
N TYR A 18 -0.51 -0.04 20.55
CA TYR A 18 -1.71 -0.76 20.97
C TYR A 18 -2.17 -0.41 22.40
N THR A 19 -1.26 -0.18 23.35
CA THR A 19 -1.60 0.18 24.74
C THR A 19 -2.09 1.62 24.91
N LYS A 20 -1.91 2.50 23.92
CA LYS A 20 -2.57 3.81 23.86
C LYS A 20 -4.05 3.73 23.41
N SER A 21 -4.54 2.53 23.08
CA SER A 21 -5.92 2.24 22.65
C SER A 21 -6.87 1.88 23.79
N THR A 22 -6.35 1.60 24.99
CA THR A 22 -7.18 1.37 26.19
C THR A 22 -7.27 2.67 26.97
N PRO A 23 -8.46 3.26 27.12
CA PRO A 23 -8.59 4.49 27.88
C PRO A 23 -8.49 4.12 29.37
N ASN A 24 -7.38 4.50 30.02
CA ASN A 24 -7.48 5.09 31.34
C ASN A 24 -6.21 5.83 31.78
N THR A 25 -6.48 7.03 32.27
CA THR A 25 -5.68 7.89 33.15
C THR A 25 -4.48 8.69 32.59
N SER A 26 -4.65 10.01 32.78
CA SER A 26 -3.69 11.12 32.89
C SER A 26 -2.91 11.56 31.65
N SER A 27 -3.52 12.54 30.95
CA SER A 27 -2.96 13.87 30.67
C SER A 27 -1.50 13.98 30.20
N ILE A 28 -1.29 13.77 28.88
CA ILE A 28 -0.38 14.61 28.07
C ILE A 28 -1.01 14.73 26.67
N PRO A 29 -1.34 15.94 26.17
CA PRO A 29 -1.83 16.11 24.81
C PRO A 29 -0.64 16.02 23.85
N LEU A 30 -0.19 14.80 23.56
CA LEU A 30 0.70 14.52 22.42
C LEU A 30 -0.18 14.24 21.20
N THR A 31 -0.08 15.11 20.21
CA THR A 31 -0.71 15.02 18.89
C THR A 31 -0.56 13.62 18.31
N ARG A 32 -1.59 12.76 18.43
CA ARG A 32 -1.54 11.33 18.06
C ARG A 32 -0.95 11.07 16.66
N GLY A 33 -1.11 11.98 15.71
CA GLY A 33 -0.56 11.86 14.35
C GLY A 33 0.97 11.99 14.23
N THR A 34 1.64 12.73 15.13
CA THR A 34 3.10 12.94 15.04
C THR A 34 3.88 11.70 15.49
N SER A 35 3.43 11.04 16.55
CA SER A 35 4.06 9.81 17.05
C SER A 35 3.90 8.64 16.07
N THR A 36 2.70 8.46 15.49
CA THR A 36 2.45 7.34 14.58
C THR A 36 3.27 7.44 13.29
N ARG A 37 3.48 8.66 12.77
CA ARG A 37 4.36 8.91 11.61
C ARG A 37 5.82 8.59 11.91
N LEU A 38 6.33 9.06 13.06
CA LEU A 38 7.72 8.81 13.45
C LEU A 38 8.01 7.30 13.47
N TYR A 39 7.13 6.53 14.11
CA TYR A 39 7.30 5.09 14.21
C TYR A 39 7.19 4.35 12.87
N SER A 40 6.31 4.77 11.97
CA SER A 40 6.22 4.13 10.65
C SER A 40 7.44 4.41 9.79
N THR A 41 7.95 5.64 9.78
CA THR A 41 9.16 5.98 9.05
C THR A 41 10.38 5.27 9.63
N GLU A 42 10.51 5.20 10.97
CA GLU A 42 11.56 4.42 11.61
C GLU A 42 11.47 2.93 11.27
N ALA A 43 10.26 2.35 11.27
CA ALA A 43 10.05 0.96 10.89
C ALA A 43 10.44 0.70 9.42
N HIS A 44 10.13 1.63 8.52
CA HIS A 44 10.56 1.57 7.12
C HIS A 44 12.08 1.64 6.98
N GLU A 45 12.74 2.59 7.64
CA GLU A 45 14.20 2.70 7.61
C GLU A 45 14.90 1.46 8.18
N VAL A 46 14.39 0.92 9.29
CA VAL A 46 14.90 -0.34 9.85
C VAL A 46 14.68 -1.49 8.86
N SER A 47 13.54 -1.53 8.16
CA SER A 47 13.26 -2.59 7.19
C SER A 47 14.25 -2.62 6.03
N LYS A 48 14.82 -1.47 5.62
CA LYS A 48 15.87 -1.38 4.59
C LYS A 48 17.16 -2.11 4.98
N SER A 49 17.41 -2.26 6.29
CA SER A 49 18.58 -3.02 6.80
C SER A 49 18.36 -4.54 6.84
N ILE A 50 17.14 -5.00 6.59
CA ILE A 50 16.76 -6.42 6.59
C ILE A 50 16.84 -6.95 5.16
N THR A 51 17.48 -8.10 4.96
CA THR A 51 17.44 -8.79 3.66
C THR A 51 16.04 -9.36 3.44
N LEU A 52 15.24 -8.62 2.66
CA LEU A 52 13.91 -9.01 2.24
C LEU A 52 13.94 -9.80 0.92
N GLN A 53 12.97 -10.68 0.72
CA GLN A 53 12.75 -11.26 -0.60
C GLN A 53 12.35 -10.12 -1.56
N PRO A 54 12.81 -10.10 -2.82
CA PRO A 54 12.49 -9.03 -3.78
C PRO A 54 10.99 -8.73 -3.86
N GLU A 55 10.15 -9.76 -3.71
CA GLU A 55 8.70 -9.64 -3.82
C GLU A 55 8.03 -8.80 -2.71
N VAL A 56 8.66 -8.71 -1.53
CA VAL A 56 8.13 -7.98 -0.37
C VAL A 56 8.85 -6.65 -0.11
N VAL A 57 9.89 -6.33 -0.88
CA VAL A 57 10.58 -5.02 -0.81
C VAL A 57 9.63 -3.83 -0.88
N PRO A 58 8.62 -3.76 -1.78
CA PRO A 58 7.71 -2.61 -1.83
C PRO A 58 6.78 -2.49 -0.62
N LEU A 59 6.66 -3.53 0.20
CA LEU A 59 5.63 -3.60 1.24
C LEU A 59 5.81 -2.51 2.30
N SER A 60 7.03 -2.28 2.79
CA SER A 60 7.27 -1.32 3.88
C SER A 60 6.92 0.12 3.46
N ALA A 61 7.32 0.51 2.24
CA ALA A 61 6.97 1.80 1.66
C ALA A 61 5.45 1.90 1.45
N SER A 62 4.80 0.87 0.89
CA SER A 62 3.34 0.88 0.71
C SER A 62 2.58 1.09 2.02
N LEU A 63 3.01 0.44 3.11
CA LEU A 63 2.38 0.58 4.43
C LEU A 63 2.55 1.98 5.02
N CYS A 64 3.70 2.63 4.79
CA CYS A 64 3.90 4.02 5.18
C CYS A 64 2.98 4.95 4.38
N GLY A 65 2.89 4.73 3.07
CA GLY A 65 1.99 5.47 2.19
C GLY A 65 0.52 5.36 2.62
N SER A 66 0.02 4.15 2.89
CA SER A 66 -1.36 3.93 3.34
C SER A 66 -1.65 4.63 4.68
N LEU A 67 -0.65 4.68 5.57
CA LEU A 67 -0.78 5.35 6.85
C LEU A 67 -0.79 6.88 6.70
N ASP A 68 0.09 7.44 5.87
CA ASP A 68 0.10 8.86 5.56
C ASP A 68 -1.21 9.29 4.90
N LEU A 69 -1.74 8.49 3.96
CA LEU A 69 -3.05 8.71 3.35
C LEU A 69 -4.18 8.74 4.40
N LYS A 70 -4.23 7.74 5.29
CA LYS A 70 -5.22 7.72 6.40
C LYS A 70 -5.13 8.92 7.33
N LEU A 71 -3.96 9.54 7.41
CA LEU A 71 -3.73 10.74 8.22
C LEU A 71 -3.87 12.03 7.42
N GLY A 72 -4.34 11.97 6.16
CA GLY A 72 -4.57 13.12 5.29
C GLY A 72 -3.29 13.76 4.72
N ARG A 73 -2.15 13.09 4.86
CA ARG A 73 -0.84 13.57 4.38
C ARG A 73 -0.58 13.08 2.96
N LEU A 74 -1.23 13.73 2.01
CA LEU A 74 -1.28 13.24 0.62
C LEU A 74 0.08 13.26 -0.08
N ASP A 75 0.90 14.28 0.18
CA ASP A 75 2.22 14.41 -0.46
C ASP A 75 3.20 13.35 0.09
N GLU A 76 3.22 13.11 1.40
CA GLU A 76 4.01 12.04 1.99
C GLU A 76 3.53 10.65 1.55
N ALA A 77 2.21 10.46 1.45
CA ALA A 77 1.65 9.21 0.94
C ALA A 77 2.14 8.92 -0.49
N LEU A 78 2.04 9.91 -1.37
CA LEU A 78 2.51 9.81 -2.76
C LEU A 78 4.02 9.57 -2.84
N TYR A 79 4.83 10.17 -1.96
CA TYR A 79 6.27 9.89 -1.90
C TYR A 79 6.56 8.41 -1.63
N PHE A 80 5.90 7.82 -0.63
CA PHE A 80 6.11 6.41 -0.30
C PHE A 80 5.53 5.47 -1.34
N PHE A 81 4.39 5.81 -1.95
CA PHE A 81 3.84 5.03 -3.06
C PHE A 81 4.77 5.03 -4.28
N ASP A 82 5.38 6.17 -4.62
CA ASP A 82 6.38 6.24 -5.67
C ASP A 82 7.66 5.43 -5.32
N GLU A 83 8.13 5.48 -4.07
CA GLU A 83 9.21 4.62 -3.59
C GLU A 83 8.86 3.12 -3.75
N ALA A 84 7.65 2.72 -3.35
CA ALA A 84 7.16 1.35 -3.53
C ALA A 84 7.15 0.95 -5.01
N MET A 85 6.57 1.77 -5.89
CA MET A 85 6.51 1.53 -7.34
C MET A 85 7.91 1.41 -7.98
N LYS A 86 8.87 2.24 -7.55
CA LYS A 86 10.26 2.17 -8.02
C LYS A 86 10.95 0.86 -7.63
N SER A 87 10.68 0.34 -6.44
CA SER A 87 11.25 -0.91 -5.96
C SER A 87 10.72 -2.16 -6.68
N MET A 88 9.58 -2.04 -7.38
CA MET A 88 8.97 -3.13 -8.15
C MET A 88 9.52 -3.26 -9.58
N LYS A 89 10.34 -2.31 -10.04
CA LYS A 89 10.95 -2.36 -11.38
C LYS A 89 11.82 -3.61 -11.52
N GLY A 90 11.36 -4.57 -12.32
CA GLY A 90 12.09 -5.82 -12.62
C GLY A 90 11.41 -7.09 -12.12
N VAL A 91 10.31 -6.99 -11.37
CA VAL A 91 9.57 -8.17 -10.91
C VAL A 91 8.69 -8.71 -12.03
N ARG A 92 9.14 -9.80 -12.66
CA ARG A 92 8.34 -10.70 -13.50
C ARG A 92 8.79 -12.13 -13.20
N PRO A 93 7.91 -13.13 -13.01
CA PRO A 93 6.47 -13.24 -13.27
C PRO A 93 5.55 -12.84 -12.08
N ILE A 94 4.25 -13.20 -12.12
CA ILE A 94 3.28 -12.97 -11.04
C ILE A 94 3.87 -13.33 -9.67
N SER A 95 3.79 -12.36 -8.77
CA SER A 95 4.32 -12.41 -7.43
C SER A 95 3.46 -11.56 -6.50
N LEU A 96 3.79 -11.59 -5.21
CA LEU A 96 3.16 -10.70 -4.25
C LEU A 96 3.31 -9.21 -4.61
N SER A 97 4.40 -8.82 -5.30
CA SER A 97 4.59 -7.44 -5.75
C SER A 97 3.53 -6.99 -6.76
N CYS A 98 2.97 -7.89 -7.57
CA CYS A 98 1.89 -7.52 -8.49
C CYS A 98 0.66 -7.05 -7.71
N ALA A 99 0.29 -7.77 -6.65
CA ALA A 99 -0.82 -7.37 -5.79
C ALA A 99 -0.53 -6.06 -5.04
N ILE A 100 0.72 -5.88 -4.57
CA ILE A 100 1.15 -4.63 -3.93
C ILE A 100 1.08 -3.47 -4.92
N GLY A 101 1.52 -3.65 -6.17
CA GLY A 101 1.47 -2.62 -7.21
C GLY A 101 0.06 -2.14 -7.51
N VAL A 102 -0.88 -3.06 -7.70
CA VAL A 102 -2.30 -2.72 -7.89
C VAL A 102 -2.85 -1.96 -6.69
N ALA A 103 -2.57 -2.42 -5.46
CA ALA A 103 -3.04 -1.74 -4.24
C ALA A 103 -2.41 -0.34 -4.08
N VAL A 104 -1.12 -0.18 -4.40
CA VAL A 104 -0.42 1.11 -4.33
C VAL A 104 -1.01 2.11 -5.32
N GLN A 105 -1.21 1.70 -6.58
CA GLN A 105 -1.83 2.55 -7.59
C GLN A 105 -3.27 2.93 -7.23
N ASP A 106 -4.04 2.01 -6.63
CA ASP A 106 -5.38 2.28 -6.11
C ASP A 106 -5.38 3.37 -5.02
N GLU A 107 -4.43 3.31 -4.09
CA GLU A 107 -4.25 4.33 -3.06
C GLU A 107 -3.70 5.65 -3.63
N MET A 108 -2.82 5.61 -4.64
CA MET A 108 -2.41 6.80 -5.39
C MET A 108 -3.61 7.47 -6.08
N GLY A 109 -4.50 6.68 -6.68
CA GLY A 109 -5.74 7.18 -7.27
C GLY A 109 -6.61 7.89 -6.23
N THR A 110 -6.71 7.33 -5.03
CA THR A 110 -7.40 7.96 -3.90
C THR A 110 -6.73 9.28 -3.51
N CYS A 111 -5.40 9.34 -3.42
CA CYS A 111 -4.68 10.59 -3.17
C CYS A 111 -5.01 11.66 -4.21
N PHE A 112 -5.04 11.30 -5.49
CA PHE A 112 -5.35 12.23 -6.57
C PHE A 112 -6.80 12.71 -6.55
N ILE A 113 -7.77 11.84 -6.21
CA ILE A 113 -9.16 12.25 -5.97
C ILE A 113 -9.24 13.28 -4.84
N CYS A 114 -8.57 13.04 -3.71
CA CYS A 114 -8.54 14.00 -2.60
C CYS A 114 -7.90 15.35 -2.99
N ARG A 115 -7.09 15.38 -4.06
CA ARG A 115 -6.51 16.60 -4.63
C ARG A 115 -7.31 17.18 -5.80
N MET A 116 -8.47 16.62 -6.12
CA MET A 116 -9.28 16.98 -7.31
C MET A 116 -8.53 16.79 -8.64
N GLN A 117 -7.50 15.93 -8.67
CA GLN A 117 -6.71 15.62 -9.87
C GLN A 117 -7.28 14.38 -10.56
N LEU A 118 -8.48 14.50 -11.11
CA LEU A 118 -9.28 13.36 -11.58
C LEU A 118 -8.62 12.59 -12.75
N GLU A 119 -7.97 13.30 -13.68
CA GLU A 119 -7.21 12.65 -14.78
C GLU A 119 -6.06 11.79 -14.25
N SER A 120 -5.35 12.26 -13.23
CA SER A 120 -4.27 11.49 -12.60
C SER A 120 -4.82 10.28 -11.85
N ALA A 121 -5.98 10.42 -11.19
CA ALA A 121 -6.65 9.30 -10.55
C ALA A 121 -7.08 8.22 -11.54
N GLU A 122 -7.73 8.62 -12.64
CA GLU A 122 -8.11 7.72 -13.73
C GLU A 122 -6.88 7.01 -14.31
N GLN A 123 -5.78 7.73 -14.52
CA GLN A 123 -4.54 7.13 -15.01
C GLN A 123 -4.03 6.02 -14.08
N MET A 124 -4.12 6.20 -12.75
CA MET A 124 -3.70 5.18 -11.80
C MET A 124 -4.57 3.93 -11.89
N TYR A 125 -5.90 4.09 -11.93
CA TYR A 125 -6.82 2.95 -12.04
C TYR A 125 -6.65 2.21 -13.37
N ASN A 126 -6.51 2.93 -14.48
CA ASN A 126 -6.24 2.34 -15.78
C ASN A 126 -4.91 1.56 -15.82
N ASN A 127 -3.87 2.07 -15.16
CA ASN A 127 -2.60 1.35 -15.03
C ASN A 127 -2.78 0.05 -14.25
N SER A 128 -3.50 0.07 -13.13
CA SER A 128 -3.79 -1.14 -12.33
C SER A 128 -4.56 -2.19 -13.10
N ILE A 129 -5.59 -1.79 -13.84
CA ILE A 129 -6.40 -2.69 -14.68
C ILE A 129 -5.52 -3.33 -15.75
N ARG A 130 -4.72 -2.52 -16.46
CA ARG A 130 -3.79 -3.02 -17.48
C ARG A 130 -2.73 -3.97 -16.91
N GLU A 131 -2.24 -3.73 -15.69
CA GLU A 131 -1.31 -4.62 -14.99
C GLU A 131 -1.97 -5.95 -14.62
N TYR A 132 -3.20 -5.90 -14.10
CA TYR A 132 -4.01 -7.08 -13.83
C TYR A 132 -4.27 -7.91 -15.08
N GLU A 133 -4.69 -7.29 -16.18
CA GLU A 133 -4.91 -7.96 -17.47
C GLU A 133 -3.63 -8.63 -17.99
N LYS A 134 -2.47 -7.98 -17.86
CA LYS A 134 -1.17 -8.58 -18.22
C LYS A 134 -0.82 -9.79 -17.36
N CYS A 135 -1.22 -9.79 -16.10
CA CYS A 135 -1.03 -10.92 -15.19
C CYS A 135 -1.98 -12.07 -15.56
N GLN A 136 -3.27 -11.79 -15.76
CA GLN A 136 -4.28 -12.77 -16.14
C GLN A 136 -4.09 -13.36 -17.54
N GLY A 137 -3.78 -12.53 -18.55
CA GLY A 137 -3.55 -12.97 -19.93
C GLY A 137 -2.35 -13.90 -20.09
N ARG A 138 -1.47 -13.98 -19.07
CA ARG A 138 -0.37 -14.97 -18.99
C ARG A 138 -0.80 -16.30 -18.37
N HIS A 139 -2.06 -16.44 -17.95
CA HIS A 139 -2.63 -17.63 -17.34
C HIS A 139 -3.93 -18.06 -18.05
N ALA A 140 -3.79 -18.84 -19.12
CA ALA A 140 -4.83 -19.77 -19.57
C ALA A 140 -4.82 -21.09 -18.77
N LEU A 141 -3.91 -21.22 -17.78
CA LEU A 141 -3.66 -22.44 -17.00
C LEU A 141 -3.58 -22.13 -15.49
N PRO A 142 -4.00 -23.07 -14.62
CA PRO A 142 -3.95 -22.91 -13.17
C PRO A 142 -2.53 -22.59 -12.67
N PRO A 143 -2.40 -21.82 -11.58
CA PRO A 143 -1.10 -21.40 -11.06
C PRO A 143 -0.22 -22.62 -10.73
N PRO A 144 1.05 -22.65 -11.16
CA PRO A 144 1.89 -23.84 -11.11
C PRO A 144 2.37 -24.21 -9.69
N ASN A 145 2.12 -23.36 -8.69
CA ASN A 145 2.42 -23.65 -7.28
C ASN A 145 1.58 -22.79 -6.32
N LYS A 146 1.58 -23.19 -5.04
CA LYS A 146 0.84 -22.53 -3.96
C LYS A 146 1.18 -21.04 -3.82
N ARG A 147 2.45 -20.64 -3.94
CA ARG A 147 2.85 -19.23 -3.82
C ARG A 147 2.24 -18.36 -4.92
N LYS A 148 2.21 -18.85 -6.16
CA LYS A 148 1.56 -18.14 -7.27
C LYS A 148 0.04 -18.13 -7.14
N ALA A 149 -0.56 -19.17 -6.57
CA ALA A 149 -1.99 -19.17 -6.24
C ALA A 149 -2.31 -18.08 -5.21
N GLU A 150 -1.56 -18.01 -4.11
CA GLU A 150 -1.74 -16.97 -3.08
C GLU A 150 -1.50 -15.55 -3.63
N ALA A 151 -0.51 -15.38 -4.52
CA ALA A 151 -0.26 -14.10 -5.18
C ALA A 151 -1.41 -13.70 -6.11
N LEU A 152 -1.98 -14.67 -6.85
CA LEU A 152 -3.13 -14.46 -7.71
C LEU A 152 -4.38 -14.11 -6.91
N ASP A 153 -4.64 -14.79 -5.79
CA ASP A 153 -5.78 -14.49 -4.91
C ASP A 153 -5.69 -13.06 -4.34
N ARG A 154 -4.50 -12.65 -3.90
CA ARG A 154 -4.27 -11.28 -3.43
C ARG A 154 -4.43 -10.25 -4.55
N LEU A 155 -3.95 -10.57 -5.75
CA LEU A 155 -4.10 -9.71 -6.93
C LEU A 155 -5.59 -9.55 -7.31
N ASN A 156 -6.35 -10.65 -7.31
CA ASN A 156 -7.79 -10.66 -7.55
C ASN A 156 -8.54 -9.83 -6.49
N ALA A 157 -8.16 -9.94 -5.21
CA ALA A 157 -8.74 -9.12 -4.16
C ALA A 157 -8.44 -7.62 -4.35
N ALA A 158 -7.21 -7.28 -4.74
CA ALA A 158 -6.80 -5.90 -4.96
C ALA A 158 -7.52 -5.25 -6.16
N ILE A 159 -7.67 -5.97 -7.28
CA ILE A 159 -8.29 -5.39 -8.47
C ILE A 159 -9.79 -5.12 -8.29
N VAL A 160 -10.48 -5.89 -7.44
CA VAL A 160 -11.90 -5.63 -7.13
C VAL A 160 -12.06 -4.22 -6.56
N ALA A 161 -11.20 -3.80 -5.64
CA ALA A 161 -11.25 -2.45 -5.08
C ALA A 161 -11.06 -1.36 -6.15
N VAL A 162 -10.11 -1.56 -7.07
CA VAL A 162 -9.86 -0.65 -8.20
C VAL A 162 -11.09 -0.53 -9.09
N PHE A 163 -11.76 -1.63 -9.43
CA PHE A 163 -12.96 -1.57 -10.27
C PHE A 163 -14.08 -0.74 -9.63
N TYR A 164 -14.32 -0.91 -8.32
CA TYR A 164 -15.31 -0.09 -7.61
C TYR A 164 -14.91 1.39 -7.58
N ARG A 165 -13.64 1.71 -7.28
CA ARG A 165 -13.18 3.10 -7.26
C ARG A 165 -13.21 3.76 -8.63
N TYR A 166 -12.86 3.03 -9.69
CA TYR A 166 -12.94 3.53 -11.05
C TYR A 166 -14.39 3.82 -11.46
N ALA A 167 -15.32 2.91 -11.17
CA ALA A 167 -16.74 3.15 -11.42
C ALA A 167 -17.26 4.41 -10.70
N MET A 168 -16.91 4.59 -9.42
CA MET A 168 -17.27 5.80 -8.66
C MET A 168 -16.67 7.07 -9.26
N LEU A 169 -15.43 7.02 -9.77
CA LEU A 169 -14.80 8.15 -10.43
C LEU A 169 -15.55 8.53 -11.71
N MET A 170 -15.91 7.55 -12.54
CA MET A 170 -16.61 7.79 -13.80
C MET A 170 -18.01 8.37 -13.58
N ASP A 171 -18.75 7.84 -12.61
CA ASP A 171 -20.08 8.36 -12.23
C ASP A 171 -20.00 9.84 -11.80
N GLY A 172 -19.02 10.19 -10.97
CA GLY A 172 -18.80 11.59 -10.57
C GLY A 172 -18.36 12.52 -11.71
N LEU A 173 -17.63 12.02 -12.70
CA LEU A 173 -17.26 12.78 -13.89
C LEU A 173 -18.47 13.04 -14.80
N ASP A 174 -19.34 12.05 -14.98
CA ASP A 174 -20.56 12.18 -15.77
C ASP A 174 -21.57 13.16 -15.13
N GLU A 175 -21.68 13.20 -13.80
CA GLU A 175 -22.50 14.20 -13.11
C GLU A 175 -21.95 15.63 -13.25
N SER A 176 -20.62 15.80 -13.30
CA SER A 176 -19.99 17.12 -13.43
C SER A 176 -20.14 17.77 -14.82
N THR A 177 -20.53 16.98 -15.82
CA THR A 177 -20.67 17.41 -17.23
C THR A 177 -22.13 17.63 -17.65
N ARG A 178 -23.10 17.39 -16.76
CA ARG A 178 -24.54 17.68 -16.94
C ARG A 178 -24.91 19.05 -16.41
#